data_AF-A0A970ZSN1-F1
#
_entry.id   AF-A0A970ZSN1-F1
#
_cell.length_a   1.000
_cell.length_b   1.000
_cell.length_c   1.000
_cell.angle_alpha   90.00
_cell.angle_beta   90.00
_cell.angle_gamma   90.00
#
_symmetry.space_group_name_H-M   'P 1'
#
loop_
_entity.id
_entity.type
_entity.pdbx_description
1 polymer ?
#
loop_
_entity_poly.entity_id
_entity_poly.type
_entity_poly.pdbx_seq_one_letter_code
_entity_poly.pdbx_strand_id
1 'polypeptide(L)'
;MKIRANRSRRAWTFVEMLVAISLCAVFMGAATLVFGSITANSKRLSSLVEVTIGEAAKENFYGQSGDTVRVYQAPNYGKASFALLFREHLREDFEAATIVHCLPRSLANTVRPEFLRYEAGDVGSTRPAPRLDTPEAFRRFLLTVESDAAAIYDTEIRNLPSPERPNTTLYLLAPSEDSGSLRVLAVYEIDFVPVSSPVGTYASARRYKNGTLTHYYDIFYESGPGALPIPSFVAFETSSRGAVAEGTSTDRFKIADWSPFYFVWLPDPAINPHKTPNTPPVAAASSPRSAYEHLGPRSSLSLVAPIFPNL
;
A
#
# COMPACT_ATOMS: atom_id res chain seq x y z
N MET A 1 -2.72 82.86 39.06
CA MET A 1 -3.77 82.78 38.03
C MET A 1 -3.67 81.40 37.37
N LYS A 2 -4.50 80.43 37.78
CA LYS A 2 -4.44 79.03 37.30
C LYS A 2 -5.36 78.86 36.08
N ILE A 3 -4.77 78.48 34.95
CA ILE A 3 -5.50 78.11 33.72
C ILE A 3 -6.20 76.76 33.98
N ARG A 4 -7.53 76.76 34.04
CA ARG A 4 -8.35 75.54 34.09
C ARG A 4 -8.40 74.94 32.69
N ALA A 5 -7.76 73.79 32.49
CA ALA A 5 -7.94 72.97 31.31
C ALA A 5 -9.37 72.39 31.30
N ASN A 6 -10.16 72.74 30.28
CA ASN A 6 -11.46 72.11 30.01
C ASN A 6 -11.23 70.65 29.58
N ARG A 7 -11.32 69.70 30.51
CA ARG A 7 -11.56 68.30 30.15
C ARG A 7 -13.03 68.15 29.77
N SER A 8 -13.28 68.08 28.46
CA SER A 8 -14.53 67.61 27.88
C SER A 8 -14.84 66.19 28.39
N ARG A 9 -15.61 66.07 29.48
CA ARG A 9 -16.31 64.83 29.82
C ARG A 9 -17.57 64.75 28.96
N ARG A 10 -17.42 64.38 27.69
CA ARG A 10 -18.54 63.95 26.86
C ARG A 10 -18.57 62.43 26.92
N ALA A 11 -19.59 61.88 27.59
CA ALA A 11 -19.92 60.47 27.45
C ALA A 11 -20.40 60.22 26.02
N TRP A 12 -20.10 59.03 25.48
CA TRP A 12 -20.52 58.65 24.14
C TRP A 12 -22.05 58.65 24.07
N THR A 13 -22.59 59.19 22.99
CA THR A 13 -24.03 59.11 22.75
C THR A 13 -24.42 57.68 22.38
N PHE A 14 -25.67 57.31 22.68
CA PHE A 14 -26.21 55.99 22.36
C PHE A 14 -26.05 55.67 20.86
N VAL A 15 -26.21 56.67 19.99
CA VAL A 15 -26.04 56.53 18.54
C VAL A 15 -24.59 56.20 18.17
N GLU A 16 -23.60 56.86 18.78
CA GLU A 16 -22.18 56.58 18.52
C GLU A 16 -21.79 55.16 18.97
N MET A 17 -22.32 54.68 20.10
CA MET A 17 -22.10 53.28 20.53
C MET A 17 -22.77 52.29 19.59
N LEU A 18 -23.98 52.57 19.12
CA LEU A 18 -24.71 51.71 18.18
C LEU A 18 -23.97 51.59 16.85
N VAL A 19 -23.47 52.71 16.31
CA VAL A 19 -22.66 52.72 15.08
C VAL A 19 -21.34 51.96 15.28
N ALA A 20 -20.65 52.15 16.40
CA ALA A 20 -19.41 51.45 16.69
C ALA A 20 -19.61 49.92 16.80
N ILE A 21 -20.67 49.48 17.50
CA ILE A 21 -21.02 48.04 17.61
C ILE A 21 -21.39 47.47 16.24
N SER A 22 -22.14 48.22 15.43
CA SER A 22 -22.54 47.79 14.08
C SER A 22 -21.34 47.61 13.15
N LEU A 23 -20.39 48.54 13.19
CA LEU A 23 -19.14 48.44 12.43
C LEU A 23 -18.31 47.23 12.90
N CYS A 24 -18.15 47.05 14.21
CA CYS A 24 -17.45 45.89 14.76
C CYS A 24 -18.08 44.56 14.34
N ALA A 25 -19.42 44.47 14.33
CA ALA A 25 -20.13 43.27 13.91
C ALA A 25 -19.89 42.96 12.42
N VAL A 26 -19.93 43.97 11.55
CA VAL A 26 -19.65 43.81 10.12
C VAL A 26 -18.20 43.38 9.88
N PHE A 27 -17.23 44.00 10.57
CA PHE A 27 -15.82 43.63 10.44
C PHE A 27 -15.54 42.21 10.96
N MET A 28 -16.10 41.82 12.10
CA MET A 28 -15.94 40.45 12.62
C MET A 28 -16.65 39.42 11.74
N GLY A 29 -17.83 39.74 11.20
CA GLY A 29 -18.54 38.88 10.23
C GLY A 29 -17.75 38.64 8.95
N ALA A 30 -17.14 39.69 8.37
CA ALA A 30 -16.29 39.55 7.19
C ALA A 30 -14.99 38.78 7.51
N ALA A 31 -14.34 39.08 8.64
CA ALA A 31 -13.11 38.41 9.05
C ALA A 31 -13.30 36.91 9.31
N THR A 32 -14.42 36.52 9.93
CA THR A 32 -14.75 35.10 10.18
C THR A 32 -15.02 34.34 8.88
N LEU A 33 -15.70 34.94 7.92
CA LEU A 33 -15.92 34.34 6.59
C LEU A 33 -14.59 34.15 5.84
N VAL A 34 -13.73 35.17 5.84
CA VAL A 34 -12.41 35.10 5.22
C VAL A 34 -11.54 34.05 5.91
N PHE A 35 -11.49 34.03 7.24
CA PHE A 35 -10.72 33.05 8.00
C PHE A 35 -11.27 31.62 7.79
N GLY A 36 -12.58 31.45 7.73
CA GLY A 36 -13.22 30.18 7.36
C GLY A 36 -12.81 29.72 5.97
N SER A 37 -12.77 30.62 4.99
CA SER A 37 -12.34 30.32 3.63
C SER A 37 -10.85 29.97 3.55
N ILE A 38 -9.98 30.69 4.28
CA ILE A 38 -8.54 30.42 4.35
C ILE A 38 -8.30 29.07 5.03
N THR A 39 -9.01 28.76 6.11
CA THR A 39 -8.87 27.48 6.84
C THR A 39 -9.38 26.30 6.02
N ALA A 40 -10.46 26.49 5.25
CA ALA A 40 -10.98 25.46 4.35
C ALA A 40 -10.04 25.22 3.16
N ASN A 41 -9.43 26.27 2.61
CA ASN A 41 -8.51 26.17 1.48
C ASN A 41 -7.08 25.77 1.89
N SER A 42 -6.62 26.12 3.09
CA SER A 42 -5.29 25.73 3.60
C SER A 42 -5.20 24.22 3.83
N LYS A 43 -6.30 23.57 4.22
CA LYS A 43 -6.40 22.09 4.26
C LYS A 43 -6.15 21.43 2.89
N ARG A 44 -6.35 22.15 1.78
CA ARG A 44 -6.02 21.66 0.43
C ARG A 44 -4.55 21.89 0.03
N LEU A 45 -3.87 22.88 0.61
CA LEU A 45 -2.45 23.17 0.32
C LEU A 45 -1.46 22.44 1.25
N SER A 46 -1.88 22.02 2.44
CA SER A 46 -1.03 21.31 3.43
C SER A 46 -1.06 19.78 3.27
N SER A 47 -1.07 19.25 2.04
CA SER A 47 -1.14 17.80 1.82
C SER A 47 0.22 17.12 1.74
N LEU A 48 1.31 17.87 1.57
CA LEU A 48 2.67 17.32 1.51
C LEU A 48 3.31 17.37 2.88
N VAL A 49 3.79 16.22 3.33
CA VAL A 49 4.43 16.01 4.62
C VAL A 49 5.80 15.41 4.36
N GLU A 50 6.81 15.89 5.07
CA GLU A 50 8.13 15.28 5.06
C GLU A 50 8.14 14.15 6.09
N VAL A 51 8.45 12.94 5.63
CA VAL A 51 8.40 11.71 6.42
C VAL A 51 9.78 11.07 6.43
N THR A 52 10.28 10.72 7.62
CA THR A 52 11.52 9.97 7.78
C THR A 52 11.25 8.47 7.65
N ILE A 53 11.58 7.90 6.48
CA ILE A 53 11.43 6.47 6.18
C ILE A 53 12.71 5.65 6.46
N GLY A 54 13.83 6.35 6.65
CA GLY A 54 15.14 5.75 6.89
C GLY A 54 15.96 5.55 5.60
N GLU A 55 17.28 5.64 5.75
CA GLU A 55 18.23 5.60 4.63
C GLU A 55 18.15 4.29 3.83
N ALA A 56 18.14 3.15 4.52
CA ALA A 56 18.06 1.84 3.88
C ALA A 56 16.78 1.66 3.05
N ALA A 57 15.64 2.17 3.55
CA ALA A 57 14.37 2.11 2.84
C ALA A 57 14.40 3.01 1.61
N LYS A 58 14.85 4.27 1.75
CA LYS A 58 14.88 5.22 0.65
C LYS A 58 15.82 4.78 -0.49
N GLU A 59 17.00 4.29 -0.13
CA GLU A 59 17.96 3.76 -1.10
C GLU A 59 17.39 2.53 -1.82
N ASN A 60 16.81 1.57 -1.08
CA ASN A 60 16.21 0.39 -1.69
C ASN A 60 15.01 0.71 -2.58
N PHE A 61 14.18 1.70 -2.20
CA PHE A 61 12.93 2.01 -2.88
C PHE A 61 13.14 2.87 -4.12
N TYR A 62 14.09 3.81 -4.06
CA TYR A 62 14.22 4.87 -5.05
C TYR A 62 15.64 5.04 -5.60
N GLY A 63 16.64 4.32 -5.08
CA GLY A 63 18.06 4.53 -5.43
C GLY A 63 18.53 5.95 -5.07
N GLN A 64 18.01 6.48 -3.95
CA GLN A 64 18.27 7.84 -3.51
C GLN A 64 18.79 7.86 -2.08
N SER A 65 19.85 8.63 -1.86
CA SER A 65 20.41 8.87 -0.54
C SER A 65 19.53 9.76 0.35
N GLY A 66 19.80 9.69 1.65
CA GLY A 66 19.06 10.38 2.70
C GLY A 66 17.93 9.54 3.29
N ASP A 67 17.24 10.07 4.29
CA ASP A 67 16.29 9.34 5.13
C ASP A 67 14.85 9.89 5.05
N THR A 68 14.67 11.07 4.47
CA THR A 68 13.36 11.73 4.32
C THR A 68 12.82 11.68 2.90
N VAL A 69 11.49 11.62 2.81
CA VAL A 69 10.71 11.72 1.57
C VAL A 69 9.55 12.70 1.78
N ARG A 70 9.30 13.56 0.80
CA ARG A 70 8.11 14.43 0.79
C ARG A 70 6.98 13.71 0.08
N VAL A 71 5.93 13.40 0.83
CA VAL A 71 4.84 12.52 0.41
C VAL A 71 3.50 13.15 0.73
N TYR A 72 2.47 12.78 -0.02
CA TYR A 72 1.11 13.23 0.25
C TYR A 72 0.52 12.50 1.47
N GLN A 73 -0.22 13.21 2.31
CA GLN A 73 -0.96 12.62 3.42
C GLN A 73 -2.35 12.17 2.95
N ALA A 74 -2.77 10.97 3.36
CA ALA A 74 -4.12 10.47 3.11
C ALA A 74 -5.14 11.16 4.04
N PRO A 75 -6.36 11.47 3.56
CA PRO A 75 -6.88 11.19 2.22
C PRO A 75 -6.42 12.20 1.16
N ASN A 76 -6.07 11.70 -0.03
CA ASN A 76 -5.65 12.49 -1.18
C ASN A 76 -6.17 11.90 -2.51
N TYR A 77 -7.24 12.49 -3.05
CA TYR A 77 -7.84 12.08 -4.31
C TYR A 77 -6.98 12.37 -5.54
N GLY A 78 -6.09 13.37 -5.46
CA GLY A 78 -5.12 13.63 -6.54
C GLY A 78 -4.16 12.46 -6.67
N LYS A 79 -3.65 11.95 -5.55
CA LYS A 79 -2.74 10.80 -5.55
C LYS A 79 -3.43 9.47 -5.87
N ALA A 80 -4.75 9.38 -5.66
CA ALA A 80 -5.55 8.24 -6.10
C ALA A 80 -5.49 8.02 -7.62
N SER A 81 -5.35 9.08 -8.44
CA SER A 81 -5.18 8.93 -9.89
C SER A 81 -3.91 8.16 -10.27
N PHE A 82 -2.80 8.38 -9.56
CA PHE A 82 -1.56 7.63 -9.75
C PHE A 82 -1.69 6.17 -9.31
N ALA A 83 -2.47 5.91 -8.27
CA ALA A 83 -2.75 4.56 -7.82
C ALA A 83 -3.63 3.79 -8.83
N LEU A 84 -4.58 4.47 -9.48
CA LEU A 84 -5.35 3.90 -10.59
C LEU A 84 -4.47 3.61 -11.81
N LEU A 85 -3.58 4.54 -12.19
CA LEU A 85 -2.62 4.30 -13.28
C LEU A 85 -1.71 3.11 -12.99
N PHE A 86 -1.21 3.00 -11.76
CA PHE A 86 -0.43 1.85 -11.31
C PHE A 86 -1.22 0.54 -11.41
N ARG A 87 -2.52 0.56 -11.06
CA ARG A 87 -3.40 -0.60 -11.21
C ARG A 87 -3.58 -1.00 -12.67
N GLU A 88 -3.69 -0.03 -13.58
CA GLU A 88 -3.75 -0.34 -15.02
C GLU A 88 -2.46 -0.99 -15.52
N HIS A 89 -1.29 -0.48 -15.14
CA HIS A 89 -0.01 -1.15 -15.48
C HIS A 89 0.11 -2.56 -14.90
N LEU A 90 -0.38 -2.77 -13.68
CA LEU A 90 -0.42 -4.09 -13.07
C LEU A 90 -1.32 -5.04 -13.87
N ARG A 91 -2.48 -4.56 -14.32
CA ARG A 91 -3.40 -5.34 -15.16
C ARG A 91 -2.80 -5.68 -16.52
N GLU A 92 -2.17 -4.71 -17.18
CA GLU A 92 -1.45 -4.92 -18.45
C GLU A 92 -0.34 -5.97 -18.31
N ASP A 93 0.46 -5.89 -17.24
CA ASP A 93 1.53 -6.87 -17.03
C ASP A 93 0.97 -8.24 -16.63
N PHE A 94 -0.19 -8.33 -15.95
CA PHE A 94 -0.85 -9.61 -15.69
C PHE A 94 -1.32 -10.29 -16.98
N GLU A 95 -1.87 -9.53 -17.93
CA GLU A 95 -2.26 -10.07 -19.24
C GLU A 95 -1.03 -10.62 -20.00
N ALA A 96 0.14 -10.00 -19.84
CA ALA A 96 1.39 -10.47 -20.43
C ALA A 96 2.05 -11.65 -19.67
N ALA A 97 1.73 -11.84 -18.38
CA ALA A 97 2.38 -12.84 -17.53
C ALA A 97 1.79 -14.23 -17.72
N THR A 98 2.64 -15.26 -17.69
CA THR A 98 2.20 -16.66 -17.66
C THR A 98 1.91 -17.11 -16.24
N ILE A 99 2.71 -16.64 -15.27
CA ILE A 99 2.57 -17.02 -13.86
C ILE A 99 2.75 -15.78 -12.97
N VAL A 100 1.93 -15.67 -11.94
CA VAL A 100 2.00 -14.62 -10.91
C VAL A 100 2.21 -15.26 -9.54
N HIS A 101 3.20 -14.78 -8.79
CA HIS A 101 3.43 -15.22 -7.41
C HIS A 101 3.53 -14.06 -6.43
N CYS A 102 2.74 -14.11 -5.37
CA CYS A 102 2.79 -13.15 -4.26
C CYS A 102 3.57 -13.75 -3.09
N LEU A 103 4.62 -13.06 -2.64
CA LEU A 103 5.44 -13.44 -1.49
C LEU A 103 5.37 -12.37 -0.40
N PRO A 104 5.08 -12.71 0.86
CA PRO A 104 5.13 -11.77 1.97
C PRO A 104 6.55 -11.62 2.50
N ARG A 105 6.85 -10.44 3.04
CA ARG A 105 8.18 -10.13 3.60
C ARG A 105 8.08 -9.12 4.73
N SER A 106 9.08 -9.14 5.60
CA SER A 106 9.32 -8.11 6.62
C SER A 106 10.43 -7.15 6.20
N LEU A 107 11.45 -7.66 5.50
CA LEU A 107 12.59 -6.89 5.00
C LEU A 107 12.31 -6.24 3.63
N ALA A 108 13.12 -5.22 3.31
CA ALA A 108 13.14 -4.62 1.98
C ALA A 108 13.64 -5.64 0.95
N ASN A 109 13.01 -5.70 -0.22
CA ASN A 109 13.37 -6.66 -1.25
C ASN A 109 14.57 -6.15 -2.07
N THR A 110 15.62 -6.95 -2.18
CA THR A 110 16.76 -6.69 -3.08
C THR A 110 16.75 -7.60 -4.31
N VAL A 111 15.87 -8.60 -4.33
CA VAL A 111 15.78 -9.59 -5.41
C VAL A 111 14.82 -9.07 -6.48
N ARG A 112 15.37 -8.42 -7.51
CA ARG A 112 14.63 -7.87 -8.66
C ARG A 112 15.27 -8.23 -10.02
N PRO A 113 15.65 -9.51 -10.25
CA PRO A 113 16.35 -9.89 -11.46
C PRO A 113 15.45 -9.77 -12.70
N GLU A 114 16.07 -9.65 -13.88
CA GLU A 114 15.37 -9.78 -15.17
C GLU A 114 15.15 -11.25 -15.55
N PHE A 115 16.09 -12.12 -15.16
CA PHE A 115 16.08 -13.54 -15.47
C PHE A 115 16.35 -14.35 -14.20
N LEU A 116 15.54 -15.38 -13.99
CA LEU A 116 15.78 -16.41 -12.96
C LEU A 116 16.37 -17.64 -13.63
N ARG A 117 17.47 -18.15 -13.08
CA ARG A 117 18.10 -19.38 -13.58
C ARG A 117 17.14 -20.56 -13.45
N TYR A 118 16.95 -21.30 -14.54
CA TYR A 118 16.11 -22.49 -14.60
C TYR A 118 16.93 -23.69 -15.09
N GLU A 119 17.70 -24.29 -14.18
CA GLU A 119 18.66 -25.35 -14.52
C GLU A 119 17.99 -26.62 -15.09
N ALA A 120 16.71 -26.86 -14.78
CA ALA A 120 15.97 -28.00 -15.32
C ALA A 120 15.69 -27.86 -16.83
N GLY A 121 15.77 -26.64 -17.38
CA GLY A 121 15.58 -26.39 -18.81
C GLY A 121 16.88 -26.34 -19.61
N ASP A 122 18.05 -26.58 -19.00
CA ASP A 122 19.30 -26.69 -19.74
C ASP A 122 19.32 -27.92 -20.66
N VAL A 123 19.98 -27.77 -21.79
CA VAL A 123 20.22 -28.89 -22.72
C VAL A 123 21.01 -29.99 -21.99
N GLY A 124 20.41 -31.17 -21.86
CA GLY A 124 21.01 -32.32 -21.18
C GLY A 124 20.87 -32.32 -19.65
N SER A 125 20.07 -31.41 -19.07
CA SER A 125 19.78 -31.42 -17.63
C SER A 125 19.06 -32.70 -17.21
N THR A 126 19.51 -33.31 -16.13
CA THR A 126 18.83 -34.42 -15.46
C THR A 126 18.03 -33.95 -14.24
N ARG A 127 18.03 -32.64 -13.94
CA ARG A 127 17.30 -32.09 -12.81
C ARG A 127 15.80 -32.12 -13.12
N PRO A 128 14.96 -32.52 -12.15
CA PRO A 128 13.52 -32.47 -12.34
C PRO A 128 13.05 -31.02 -12.49
N ALA A 129 12.13 -30.79 -13.42
CA ALA A 129 11.45 -29.50 -13.56
C ALA A 129 10.73 -29.14 -12.26
N PRO A 130 11.07 -28.02 -11.58
CA PRO A 130 10.37 -27.61 -10.38
C PRO A 130 8.92 -27.27 -10.75
N ARG A 131 7.98 -27.75 -9.94
CA ARG A 131 6.56 -27.41 -10.07
C ARG A 131 6.36 -26.05 -9.41
N LEU A 132 6.15 -25.00 -10.20
CA LEU A 132 5.90 -23.64 -9.71
C LEU A 132 4.40 -23.37 -9.58
N ASP A 133 3.66 -24.35 -9.03
CA ASP A 133 2.21 -24.32 -9.02
C ASP A 133 1.61 -23.57 -7.82
N THR A 134 2.42 -23.36 -6.78
CA THR A 134 2.02 -22.64 -5.56
C THR A 134 3.01 -21.54 -5.18
N PRO A 135 2.60 -20.54 -4.38
CA PRO A 135 3.51 -19.52 -3.85
C PRO A 135 4.69 -20.11 -3.08
N GLU A 136 4.45 -21.19 -2.32
CA GLU A 136 5.50 -21.87 -1.55
C GLU A 136 6.49 -22.58 -2.46
N ALA A 137 6.03 -23.22 -3.53
CA ALA A 137 6.91 -23.88 -4.46
C ALA A 137 7.79 -22.86 -5.22
N PHE A 138 7.21 -21.72 -5.59
CA PHE A 138 7.99 -20.60 -6.15
C PHE A 138 8.96 -20.00 -5.15
N ARG A 139 8.56 -19.79 -3.89
CA ARG A 139 9.46 -19.32 -2.82
C ARG A 139 10.68 -20.23 -2.73
N ARG A 140 10.48 -21.55 -2.61
CA ARG A 140 11.55 -22.54 -2.53
C ARG A 140 12.46 -22.52 -3.76
N PHE A 141 11.89 -22.39 -4.95
CA PHE A 141 12.67 -22.21 -6.18
C PHE A 141 13.53 -20.93 -6.11
N LEU A 142 12.94 -19.80 -5.72
CA LEU A 142 13.65 -18.54 -5.60
C LEU A 142 14.82 -18.62 -4.61
N LEU A 143 14.66 -19.32 -3.49
CA LEU A 143 15.75 -19.55 -2.51
C LEU A 143 16.92 -20.35 -3.08
N THR A 144 16.69 -21.20 -4.09
CA THR A 144 17.75 -21.98 -4.73
C THR A 144 18.49 -21.21 -5.82
N VAL A 145 17.83 -20.21 -6.41
CA VAL A 145 18.34 -19.44 -7.54
C VAL A 145 18.99 -18.14 -7.10
N GLU A 146 18.44 -17.51 -6.06
CA GLU A 146 18.88 -16.22 -5.54
C GLU A 146 19.23 -16.37 -4.05
N SER A 147 20.51 -16.25 -3.71
CA SER A 147 20.98 -16.44 -2.32
C SER A 147 20.34 -15.44 -1.35
N ASP A 148 20.14 -14.20 -1.80
CA ASP A 148 19.61 -13.11 -0.97
C ASP A 148 18.12 -13.31 -0.65
N ALA A 149 17.41 -14.12 -1.45
CA ALA A 149 16.01 -14.43 -1.24
C ALA A 149 15.78 -15.14 0.11
N ALA A 150 16.77 -15.90 0.62
CA ALA A 150 16.64 -16.66 1.87
C ALA A 150 16.46 -15.76 3.09
N ALA A 151 17.08 -14.58 3.10
CA ALA A 151 16.94 -13.62 4.18
C ALA A 151 15.61 -12.86 4.13
N ILE A 152 15.06 -12.64 2.93
CA ILE A 152 13.85 -11.82 2.70
C ILE A 152 12.57 -12.66 2.82
N TYR A 153 12.60 -13.87 2.23
CA TYR A 153 11.46 -14.80 2.13
C TYR A 153 11.71 -16.03 3.01
N ASP A 154 12.05 -15.78 4.27
CA ASP A 154 12.51 -16.76 5.26
C ASP A 154 11.40 -17.66 5.85
N THR A 155 10.12 -17.28 5.72
CA THR A 155 9.00 -18.09 6.20
C THR A 155 8.18 -18.68 5.08
N GLU A 156 7.66 -19.89 5.32
CA GLU A 156 6.75 -20.56 4.42
C GLU A 156 5.43 -19.78 4.25
N ILE A 157 4.85 -19.87 3.07
CA ILE A 157 3.61 -19.18 2.73
C ILE A 157 2.47 -20.20 2.69
N ARG A 158 1.36 -19.88 3.39
CA ARG A 158 0.15 -20.72 3.43
C ARG A 158 -1.10 -19.86 3.30
N ASN A 159 -1.47 -19.51 2.07
CA ASN A 159 -2.69 -18.78 1.65
C ASN A 159 -2.95 -17.40 2.29
N LEU A 160 -2.60 -17.17 3.55
CA LEU A 160 -2.75 -15.95 4.30
C LEU A 160 -1.37 -15.56 4.87
N PRO A 161 -0.81 -14.41 4.51
CA PRO A 161 0.47 -13.99 5.07
C PRO A 161 0.30 -13.56 6.54
N SER A 162 1.36 -13.77 7.33
CA SER A 162 1.39 -13.36 8.73
C SER A 162 1.29 -11.83 8.86
N PRO A 163 0.54 -11.29 9.85
CA PRO A 163 0.54 -9.86 10.14
C PRO A 163 1.93 -9.27 10.43
N GLU A 164 2.89 -10.10 10.88
CA GLU A 164 4.28 -9.70 11.13
C GLU A 164 5.09 -9.47 9.84
N ARG A 165 4.52 -9.83 8.68
CA ARG A 165 5.11 -9.65 7.35
C ARG A 165 4.20 -8.75 6.51
N PRO A 166 4.15 -7.44 6.84
CA PRO A 166 3.18 -6.52 6.26
C PRO A 166 3.43 -6.21 4.79
N ASN A 167 4.66 -6.44 4.30
CA ASN A 167 5.08 -6.06 2.96
C ASN A 167 4.88 -7.23 1.99
N THR A 168 4.72 -6.92 0.70
CA THR A 168 4.46 -7.93 -0.33
C THR A 168 5.28 -7.65 -1.58
N THR A 169 5.72 -8.74 -2.20
CA THR A 169 6.32 -8.73 -3.54
C THR A 169 5.48 -9.59 -4.46
N LEU A 170 5.14 -9.08 -5.64
CA LEU A 170 4.52 -9.86 -6.71
C LEU A 170 5.55 -10.04 -7.83
N TYR A 171 5.81 -11.29 -8.18
CA TYR A 171 6.64 -11.66 -9.33
C TYR A 171 5.74 -12.05 -10.48
N LEU A 172 5.91 -11.39 -11.62
CA LEU A 172 5.22 -11.71 -12.86
C LEU A 172 6.23 -12.38 -13.79
N LEU A 173 5.97 -13.63 -14.11
CA LEU A 173 6.89 -14.50 -14.86
C LEU A 173 6.34 -14.83 -16.24
N ALA A 174 7.24 -14.98 -17.19
CA ALA A 174 6.97 -15.44 -18.54
C ALA A 174 8.07 -16.41 -18.99
N PRO A 175 7.78 -17.27 -19.98
CA PRO A 175 8.83 -18.06 -20.62
C PRO A 175 9.89 -17.13 -21.23
N SER A 176 11.15 -17.57 -21.17
CA SER A 176 12.28 -16.95 -21.86
C SER A 176 12.53 -17.66 -23.19
N GLU A 177 13.23 -17.00 -24.12
CA GLU A 177 13.73 -17.66 -25.33
C GLU A 177 14.85 -18.66 -25.01
N ASP A 178 15.61 -18.40 -23.94
CA ASP A 178 16.59 -19.33 -23.40
C ASP A 178 15.90 -20.32 -22.44
N SER A 179 15.91 -21.60 -22.81
CA SER A 179 15.30 -22.67 -22.00
C SER A 179 15.92 -22.79 -20.61
N GLY A 180 17.16 -22.32 -20.42
CA GLY A 180 17.84 -22.28 -19.13
C GLY A 180 17.40 -21.13 -18.21
N SER A 181 16.42 -20.31 -18.58
CA SER A 181 15.96 -19.17 -17.78
C SER A 181 14.45 -18.97 -17.80
N LEU A 182 13.93 -18.39 -16.72
CA LEU A 182 12.59 -17.81 -16.65
C LEU A 182 12.71 -16.29 -16.69
N ARG A 183 11.89 -15.64 -17.51
CA ARG A 183 11.88 -14.18 -17.59
C ARG A 183 10.98 -13.61 -16.50
N VAL A 184 11.50 -12.63 -15.76
CA VAL A 184 10.72 -11.81 -14.84
C VAL A 184 10.27 -10.56 -15.60
N LEU A 185 8.99 -10.50 -15.97
CA LEU A 185 8.43 -9.36 -16.70
C LEU A 185 8.42 -8.08 -15.87
N ALA A 186 8.02 -8.22 -14.61
CA ALA A 186 7.97 -7.14 -13.64
C ALA A 186 7.96 -7.69 -12.22
N VAL A 187 8.50 -6.89 -11.30
CA VAL A 187 8.38 -7.10 -9.86
C VAL A 187 7.60 -5.94 -9.28
N TYR A 188 6.48 -6.23 -8.64
CA TYR A 188 5.70 -5.24 -7.91
C TYR A 188 5.95 -5.36 -6.43
N GLU A 189 6.08 -4.24 -5.73
CA GLU A 189 6.34 -4.21 -4.29
C GLU A 189 5.33 -3.31 -3.61
N ILE A 190 4.78 -3.79 -2.50
CA ILE A 190 3.89 -3.05 -1.61
C ILE A 190 4.53 -3.04 -0.24
N ASP A 191 4.83 -1.86 0.29
CA ASP A 191 5.45 -1.68 1.59
C ASP A 191 4.63 -0.78 2.50
N PHE A 192 4.57 -1.16 3.77
CA PHE A 192 4.05 -0.38 4.88
C PHE A 192 5.18 -0.19 5.89
N VAL A 193 5.80 0.98 5.86
CA VAL A 193 6.92 1.34 6.74
C VAL A 193 6.36 2.16 7.92
N PRO A 194 6.42 1.64 9.16
CA PRO A 194 6.06 2.44 10.32
C PRO A 194 7.09 3.56 10.51
N VAL A 195 6.62 4.78 10.75
CA VAL A 195 7.45 5.98 10.85
C VAL A 195 7.09 6.76 12.10
N SER A 196 8.08 7.38 12.74
CA SER A 196 7.93 8.13 13.99
C SER A 196 7.93 9.65 13.79
N SER A 197 8.34 10.13 12.61
CA SER A 197 8.46 11.56 12.29
C SER A 197 7.90 11.87 10.91
N PRO A 198 6.65 12.38 10.81
CA PRO A 198 5.61 12.32 11.84
C PRO A 198 5.10 10.89 12.09
N VAL A 199 4.43 10.67 13.23
CA VAL A 199 3.96 9.33 13.65
C VAL A 199 2.86 8.82 12.72
N GLY A 200 3.12 7.67 12.07
CA GLY A 200 2.18 7.04 11.16
C GLY A 200 2.80 5.89 10.37
N THR A 201 2.23 5.63 9.20
CA THR A 201 2.71 4.61 8.27
C THR A 201 2.96 5.23 6.90
N TYR A 202 4.18 5.10 6.40
CA TYR A 202 4.49 5.37 5.00
C TYR A 202 4.14 4.14 4.17
N ALA A 203 3.20 4.28 3.24
CA ALA A 203 2.84 3.21 2.33
C ALA A 203 3.29 3.53 0.91
N SER A 204 3.87 2.54 0.24
CA SER A 204 4.40 2.70 -1.11
C SER A 204 4.06 1.46 -1.94
N ALA A 205 3.63 1.69 -3.17
CA ALA A 205 3.52 0.64 -4.18
C ALA A 205 4.42 0.99 -5.36
N ARG A 206 5.26 0.05 -5.77
CA ARG A 206 6.34 0.25 -6.75
C ARG A 206 6.34 -0.86 -7.78
N ARG A 207 6.78 -0.52 -8.98
CA ARG A 207 6.92 -1.43 -10.12
C ARG A 207 8.34 -1.35 -10.66
N TYR A 208 9.01 -2.49 -10.64
CA TYR A 208 10.34 -2.66 -11.21
C TYR A 208 10.27 -3.49 -12.48
N LYS A 209 11.00 -3.05 -13.50
CA LYS A 209 11.30 -3.86 -14.69
C LYS A 209 12.81 -3.91 -14.87
N ASN A 210 13.35 -5.11 -15.03
CA ASN A 210 14.79 -5.34 -15.18
C ASN A 210 15.61 -4.66 -14.07
N GLY A 211 15.19 -4.84 -12.81
CA GLY A 211 15.81 -4.21 -11.63
C GLY A 211 15.58 -2.71 -11.47
N THR A 212 15.02 -2.02 -12.46
CA THR A 212 14.86 -0.55 -12.47
C THR A 212 13.44 -0.14 -12.10
N LEU A 213 13.31 0.88 -11.26
CA LEU A 213 12.02 1.46 -10.90
C LEU A 213 11.40 2.17 -12.12
N THR A 214 10.22 1.73 -12.55
CA THR A 214 9.52 2.30 -13.73
C THR A 214 8.30 3.12 -13.36
N HIS A 215 7.59 2.73 -12.30
CA HIS A 215 6.43 3.46 -11.80
C HIS A 215 6.29 3.22 -10.30
N TYR A 216 5.84 4.24 -9.57
CA TYR A 216 5.40 4.08 -8.19
C TYR A 216 4.32 5.10 -7.81
N TYR A 217 3.68 4.87 -6.68
CA TYR A 217 3.03 5.90 -5.91
C TYR A 217 3.23 5.62 -4.42
N ASP A 218 3.21 6.68 -3.64
CA ASP A 218 3.36 6.65 -2.20
C ASP A 218 2.33 7.55 -1.52
N ILE A 219 2.05 7.23 -0.26
CA ILE A 219 1.10 7.95 0.58
C ILE A 219 1.48 7.77 2.05
N PHE A 220 1.28 8.82 2.83
CA PHE A 220 1.45 8.79 4.28
C PHE A 220 0.09 8.66 4.98
N TYR A 221 -0.05 7.61 5.79
CA TYR A 221 -1.17 7.43 6.70
C TYR A 221 -0.78 7.93 8.09
N GLU A 222 -1.31 9.08 8.48
CA GLU A 222 -1.18 9.56 9.86
C GLU A 222 -1.76 8.54 10.85
N SER A 223 -1.09 8.36 11.98
CA SER A 223 -1.48 7.41 13.03
C SER A 223 -2.89 7.65 13.58
N GLY A 224 -3.47 6.59 14.14
CA GLY A 224 -4.83 6.57 14.67
C GLY A 224 -5.22 5.18 15.18
N PRO A 225 -6.43 5.03 15.75
CA PRO A 225 -6.88 3.78 16.39
C PRO A 225 -7.24 2.65 15.40
N GLY A 226 -7.40 2.97 14.12
CA GLY A 226 -7.68 2.00 13.06
C GLY A 226 -6.45 1.17 12.70
N ALA A 227 -6.67 0.03 12.04
CA ALA A 227 -5.62 -0.85 11.57
C ALA A 227 -5.36 -0.69 10.07
N LEU A 228 -4.13 -0.99 9.67
CA LEU A 228 -3.73 -1.06 8.26
C LEU A 228 -4.49 -2.18 7.52
N PRO A 229 -4.57 -2.11 6.18
CA PRO A 229 -5.15 -3.16 5.37
C PRO A 229 -4.13 -4.31 5.20
N ILE A 230 -3.73 -4.91 6.32
CA ILE A 230 -2.86 -6.10 6.37
C ILE A 230 -3.78 -7.27 6.72
N PRO A 231 -3.67 -8.41 6.02
CA PRO A 231 -2.71 -8.70 4.96
C PRO A 231 -3.03 -7.97 3.65
N SER A 232 -1.98 -7.58 2.92
CA SER A 232 -2.08 -6.94 1.60
C SER A 232 -2.40 -7.94 0.49
N PHE A 233 -2.38 -9.24 0.75
CA PHE A 233 -2.95 -10.24 -0.15
C PHE A 233 -3.42 -11.50 0.58
N VAL A 234 -4.28 -12.28 -0.08
CA VAL A 234 -4.59 -13.67 0.26
C VAL A 234 -4.57 -14.50 -1.01
N ALA A 235 -4.15 -15.76 -0.92
CA ALA A 235 -4.13 -16.71 -2.03
C ALA A 235 -5.26 -17.74 -1.87
N PHE A 236 -5.92 -18.05 -2.99
CA PHE A 236 -6.90 -19.11 -3.13
C PHE A 236 -6.31 -20.20 -4.00
N GLU A 237 -6.37 -21.43 -3.49
CA GLU A 237 -5.90 -22.62 -4.19
C GLU A 237 -7.07 -23.42 -4.74
N THR A 238 -6.74 -24.36 -5.63
CA THR A 238 -7.72 -25.26 -6.24
C THR A 238 -8.34 -26.18 -5.20
N SER A 239 -9.64 -26.45 -5.33
CA SER A 239 -10.37 -27.38 -4.45
C SER A 239 -9.82 -28.81 -4.52
N SER A 240 -9.15 -29.17 -5.61
CA SER A 240 -8.41 -30.43 -5.74
C SER A 240 -7.30 -30.61 -4.69
N ARG A 241 -6.76 -29.52 -4.12
CA ARG A 241 -5.81 -29.58 -2.99
C ARG A 241 -6.49 -29.82 -1.63
N GLY A 242 -7.82 -29.84 -1.57
CA GLY A 242 -8.60 -30.22 -0.39
C GLY A 242 -8.37 -31.66 0.08
N ALA A 243 -7.67 -32.51 -0.69
CA ALA A 243 -7.25 -33.84 -0.27
C ALA A 243 -6.26 -33.83 0.90
N VAL A 244 -5.57 -32.71 1.14
CA VAL A 244 -4.63 -32.53 2.27
C VAL A 244 -5.29 -31.65 3.33
N ALA A 245 -5.54 -32.18 4.52
CA ALA A 245 -6.06 -31.41 5.65
C ALA A 245 -4.94 -30.61 6.33
N GLU A 246 -5.03 -29.28 6.30
CA GLU A 246 -4.03 -28.38 6.89
C GLU A 246 -4.59 -27.50 8.02
N GLY A 247 -5.89 -27.62 8.31
CA GLY A 247 -6.57 -26.95 9.41
C GLY A 247 -7.49 -25.83 8.95
N THR A 248 -8.48 -25.51 9.78
CA THR A 248 -9.61 -24.62 9.45
C THR A 248 -9.20 -23.23 8.94
N SER A 249 -8.08 -22.66 9.41
CA SER A 249 -7.59 -21.34 9.00
C SER A 249 -7.02 -21.31 7.58
N THR A 250 -6.50 -22.43 7.10
CA THR A 250 -5.82 -22.57 5.80
C THR A 250 -6.74 -23.21 4.78
N ASP A 251 -7.47 -24.25 5.19
CA ASP A 251 -8.40 -25.01 4.34
C ASP A 251 -9.55 -24.15 3.81
N ARG A 252 -9.93 -23.08 4.54
CA ARG A 252 -10.95 -22.11 4.09
C ARG A 252 -10.60 -21.39 2.78
N PHE A 253 -9.33 -21.40 2.35
CA PHE A 253 -8.88 -20.78 1.11
C PHE A 253 -8.71 -21.76 -0.06
N LYS A 254 -8.96 -23.06 0.15
CA LYS A 254 -8.93 -24.11 -0.90
C LYS A 254 -10.28 -24.24 -1.62
N ILE A 255 -10.87 -23.12 -2.02
CA ILE A 255 -12.25 -23.07 -2.51
C ILE A 255 -12.37 -22.74 -4.01
N ALA A 256 -11.25 -22.55 -4.72
CA ALA A 256 -11.32 -22.23 -6.14
C ALA A 256 -11.60 -23.52 -6.93
N ASP A 257 -12.75 -23.63 -7.58
CA ASP A 257 -13.13 -24.86 -8.30
C ASP A 257 -12.25 -25.15 -9.53
N TRP A 258 -11.68 -24.10 -10.14
CA TRP A 258 -10.93 -24.23 -11.40
C TRP A 258 -9.57 -23.55 -11.33
N SER A 259 -9.53 -22.22 -11.22
CA SER A 259 -8.29 -21.46 -11.33
C SER A 259 -7.90 -20.82 -9.99
N PRO A 260 -6.67 -21.04 -9.50
CA PRO A 260 -6.20 -20.38 -8.30
C PRO A 260 -5.90 -18.90 -8.57
N PHE A 261 -6.07 -18.06 -7.56
CA PHE A 261 -5.91 -16.60 -7.69
C PHE A 261 -5.52 -15.95 -6.35
N TYR A 262 -5.03 -14.72 -6.40
CA TYR A 262 -4.85 -13.87 -5.22
C TYR A 262 -5.89 -12.75 -5.19
N PHE A 263 -6.36 -12.41 -4.01
CA PHE A 263 -6.90 -11.07 -3.76
C PHE A 263 -5.78 -10.21 -3.20
N VAL A 264 -5.55 -9.05 -3.81
CA VAL A 264 -4.50 -8.11 -3.44
C VAL A 264 -5.14 -6.76 -3.11
N TRP A 265 -4.70 -6.16 -2.01
CA TRP A 265 -5.08 -4.82 -1.57
C TRP A 265 -3.89 -3.89 -1.73
N LEU A 266 -4.11 -2.85 -2.53
CA LEU A 266 -3.15 -1.78 -2.72
C LEU A 266 -3.37 -0.68 -1.66
N PRO A 267 -2.30 0.04 -1.26
CA PRO A 267 -2.44 1.24 -0.44
C PRO A 267 -3.38 2.26 -1.10
N ASP A 268 -4.49 2.60 -0.46
CA ASP A 268 -5.48 3.53 -0.99
C ASP A 268 -5.16 4.98 -0.59
N PRO A 269 -4.81 5.87 -1.54
CA PRO A 269 -4.57 7.27 -1.22
C PRO A 269 -5.82 8.00 -0.74
N ALA A 270 -7.02 7.57 -1.12
CA ALA A 270 -8.27 8.26 -0.84
C ALA A 270 -8.83 7.98 0.56
N ILE A 271 -8.29 6.99 1.28
CA ILE A 271 -8.76 6.56 2.61
C ILE A 271 -7.57 6.51 3.55
N ASN A 272 -7.72 6.95 4.79
CA ASN A 272 -6.72 6.68 5.84
C ASN A 272 -7.22 5.52 6.73
N PRO A 273 -6.64 4.31 6.61
CA PRO A 273 -7.07 3.13 7.37
C PRO A 273 -7.02 3.33 8.89
N HIS A 274 -6.05 4.09 9.40
CA HIS A 274 -5.93 4.39 10.84
C HIS A 274 -7.06 5.27 11.38
N LYS A 275 -7.81 5.93 10.51
CA LYS A 275 -8.96 6.76 10.89
C LYS A 275 -10.30 6.10 10.55
N THR A 276 -10.27 4.90 9.98
CA THR A 276 -11.49 4.10 9.75
C THR A 276 -11.84 3.29 10.99
N PRO A 277 -13.13 3.11 11.33
CA PRO A 277 -13.54 2.24 12.42
C PRO A 277 -13.08 0.79 12.21
N ASN A 278 -12.63 0.14 13.27
CA ASN A 278 -12.33 -1.29 13.25
C ASN A 278 -13.66 -2.07 13.34
N THR A 279 -14.16 -2.54 12.21
CA THR A 279 -15.31 -3.43 12.16
C THR A 279 -14.82 -4.88 12.33
N PRO A 280 -15.28 -5.61 13.37
CA PRO A 280 -14.95 -7.02 13.50
C PRO A 280 -15.58 -7.83 12.35
N PRO A 281 -14.95 -8.93 11.92
CA PRO A 281 -15.55 -9.83 10.95
C PRO A 281 -16.86 -10.42 11.49
N VAL A 282 -17.88 -10.46 10.64
CA VAL A 282 -19.22 -10.99 10.91
C VAL A 282 -19.37 -12.39 10.32
N ALA A 283 -18.61 -12.72 9.27
CA ALA A 283 -18.59 -14.05 8.68
C ALA A 283 -18.01 -15.08 9.68
N ALA A 284 -18.50 -16.32 9.58
CA ALA A 284 -17.98 -17.42 10.36
C ALA A 284 -16.46 -17.59 10.15
N ALA A 285 -15.72 -17.97 11.19
CA ALA A 285 -14.26 -18.14 11.12
C ALA A 285 -13.80 -19.17 10.07
N SER A 286 -14.66 -20.15 9.77
CA SER A 286 -14.48 -21.15 8.70
C SER A 286 -14.67 -20.58 7.30
N SER A 287 -15.32 -19.42 7.15
CA SER A 287 -15.46 -18.73 5.88
C SER A 287 -14.18 -17.95 5.57
N PRO A 288 -13.65 -17.99 4.34
CA PRO A 288 -12.53 -17.14 3.94
C PRO A 288 -12.86 -15.65 4.08
N ARG A 289 -14.14 -15.26 3.96
CA ARG A 289 -14.58 -13.87 4.11
C ARG A 289 -14.19 -13.26 5.46
N SER A 290 -14.21 -14.05 6.54
CA SER A 290 -13.81 -13.58 7.87
C SER A 290 -12.38 -13.04 7.91
N ALA A 291 -11.51 -13.49 6.99
CA ALA A 291 -10.13 -13.07 6.91
C ALA A 291 -9.92 -11.70 6.25
N TYR A 292 -10.86 -11.22 5.44
CA TYR A 292 -10.65 -10.00 4.64
C TYR A 292 -11.87 -9.08 4.52
N GLU A 293 -13.05 -9.45 4.99
CA GLU A 293 -14.25 -8.59 4.88
C GLU A 293 -14.09 -7.25 5.63
N HIS A 294 -13.29 -7.25 6.69
CA HIS A 294 -12.94 -6.06 7.46
C HIS A 294 -12.02 -5.08 6.68
N LEU A 295 -11.47 -5.51 5.54
CA LEU A 295 -10.64 -4.68 4.66
C LEU A 295 -11.46 -3.81 3.70
N GLY A 296 -12.71 -4.18 3.41
CA GLY A 296 -13.58 -3.44 2.49
C GLY A 296 -13.75 -1.95 2.82
N PRO A 297 -13.99 -1.57 4.10
CA PRO A 297 -14.03 -0.17 4.51
C PRO A 297 -12.66 0.55 4.52
N ARG A 298 -11.55 -0.20 4.44
CA ARG A 298 -10.18 0.31 4.64
C ARG A 298 -9.44 0.61 3.35
N SER A 299 -9.82 -0.04 2.26
CA SER A 299 -9.26 0.22 0.92
C SER A 299 -10.30 -0.08 -0.14
N SER A 300 -10.48 0.88 -1.06
CA SER A 300 -11.24 0.69 -2.30
C SER A 300 -10.38 0.15 -3.45
N LEU A 301 -9.06 0.10 -3.26
CA LEU A 301 -8.10 -0.41 -4.24
C LEU A 301 -7.80 -1.88 -3.98
N SER A 302 -8.75 -2.74 -4.33
CA SER A 302 -8.56 -4.18 -4.38
C SER A 302 -8.54 -4.69 -5.83
N LEU A 303 -7.86 -5.81 -6.05
CA LEU A 303 -7.78 -6.47 -7.34
C LEU A 303 -7.64 -7.98 -7.18
N VAL A 304 -8.00 -8.70 -8.24
CA VAL A 304 -7.86 -10.15 -8.35
C VAL A 304 -6.70 -10.43 -9.31
N ALA A 305 -5.71 -11.18 -8.85
CA ALA A 305 -4.58 -11.60 -9.66
C ALA A 305 -4.64 -13.12 -9.88
N PRO A 306 -4.98 -13.61 -11.09
CA PRO A 306 -4.92 -15.04 -11.35
C PRO A 306 -3.47 -15.54 -11.23
N ILE A 307 -3.25 -16.71 -10.61
CA ILE A 307 -1.90 -17.29 -10.56
C ILE A 307 -1.41 -17.63 -11.96
N PHE A 308 -2.32 -18.06 -12.84
CA PHE A 308 -2.06 -18.36 -14.25
C PHE A 308 -2.98 -17.53 -15.14
N PRO A 309 -2.60 -16.28 -15.49
CA PRO A 309 -3.47 -15.39 -16.28
C PRO A 309 -3.78 -15.90 -17.69
N ASN A 310 -2.84 -16.65 -18.29
CA ASN A 310 -2.87 -17.07 -19.69
C ASN A 310 -3.23 -18.57 -19.88
N LEU A 311 -3.78 -19.23 -18.85
CA LEU A 311 -4.21 -20.63 -18.88
C LEU A 311 -5.73 -20.78 -18.69
#